data_AF-A0A838PUC8-F1
#
_entry.id   AF-A0A838PUC8-F1
#
_cell.length_a   1.000
_cell.length_b   1.000
_cell.length_c   1.000
_cell.angle_alpha   90.00
_cell.angle_beta   90.00
_cell.angle_gamma   90.00
#
_symmetry.space_group_name_H-M   'P 1'
#
loop_
_entity.id
_entity.type
_entity.pdbx_description
1 polymer ?
#
loop_
_entity_poly.entity_id
_entity_poly.type
_entity_poly.pdbx_seq_one_letter_code
_entity_poly.pdbx_strand_id
1 'polypeptide(L)'
;MTQRVAITGIGALTPLGVGAEALIERWSEGASGIENGLGCCREYEPKEHLSIKEARRADRFTQLAMVASDEALAQAGWADGPSVDPDRVGCV
;
A
#
# COMPACT_ATOMS: atom_id res chain seq x y z
N MET A 1 -12.69 -14.45 -26.34
CA MET A 1 -11.47 -14.88 -25.62
C MET A 1 -11.33 -14.02 -24.38
N THR A 2 -11.04 -14.60 -23.23
CA THR A 2 -10.75 -13.84 -22.00
C THR A 2 -9.36 -13.20 -22.12
N GLN A 3 -9.22 -11.95 -21.71
CA GLN A 3 -7.92 -11.31 -21.65
C GLN A 3 -7.09 -11.93 -20.52
N ARG A 4 -5.79 -12.12 -20.76
CA ARG A 4 -4.86 -12.54 -19.72
C ARG A 4 -4.52 -11.33 -18.85
N VAL A 5 -4.54 -11.51 -17.55
CA VAL A 5 -4.24 -10.48 -16.55
C VAL A 5 -3.05 -10.96 -15.72
N ALA A 6 -2.18 -10.02 -15.34
CA ALA A 6 -1.02 -10.27 -14.48
C ALA A 6 -0.95 -9.22 -13.36
N ILE A 7 -0.35 -9.59 -12.24
CA ILE A 7 -0.01 -8.68 -11.15
C ILE A 7 1.39 -8.13 -11.43
N THR A 8 1.52 -6.81 -11.54
CA THR A 8 2.79 -6.13 -11.85
C THR A 8 3.35 -5.35 -10.67
N GLY A 9 2.55 -5.12 -9.63
CA GLY A 9 2.96 -4.43 -8.42
C GLY A 9 2.05 -4.79 -7.26
N ILE A 10 2.62 -4.79 -6.06
CA ILE A 10 1.97 -5.03 -4.78
C ILE A 10 2.44 -3.99 -3.78
N GLY A 11 1.56 -3.62 -2.86
CA GLY A 11 1.88 -2.74 -1.75
C GLY A 11 0.97 -3.01 -0.57
N ALA A 12 1.47 -2.84 0.64
CA ALA A 12 0.74 -3.19 1.84
C ALA A 12 1.14 -2.34 3.05
N LEU A 13 0.16 -1.86 3.80
CA LEU A 13 0.37 -1.34 5.14
C LEU A 13 -0.43 -2.18 6.12
N THR A 14 0.29 -2.83 7.03
CA THR A 14 -0.29 -3.83 7.92
C THR A 14 0.22 -3.68 9.35
N PRO A 15 -0.40 -4.37 10.32
CA PRO A 15 0.15 -4.46 11.67
C PRO A 15 1.51 -5.16 11.74
N LEU A 16 1.89 -5.87 10.68
CA LEU A 16 3.20 -6.51 10.53
C LEU A 16 4.24 -5.58 9.90
N GLY A 17 3.89 -4.36 9.48
CA GLY A 17 4.86 -3.40 8.96
C GLY A 17 4.31 -2.54 7.82
N VAL A 18 5.08 -1.52 7.48
CA VAL A 18 4.89 -0.67 6.30
C VAL A 18 5.68 -1.28 5.15
N GLY A 19 5.00 -1.68 4.09
CA GLY A 19 5.58 -2.33 2.92
C GLY A 19 5.13 -3.79 2.76
N ALA A 20 4.94 -4.21 1.51
CA ALA A 20 4.61 -5.60 1.17
C ALA A 20 5.76 -6.57 1.50
N GLU A 21 7.02 -6.12 1.39
CA GLU A 21 8.19 -6.91 1.77
C GLU A 21 8.20 -7.20 3.27
N ALA A 22 8.00 -6.17 4.12
CA ALA A 22 7.94 -6.33 5.57
C ALA A 22 6.79 -7.27 5.99
N LEU A 23 5.64 -7.17 5.33
CA LEU A 23 4.53 -8.10 5.54
C LEU A 23 4.95 -9.54 5.26
N ILE A 24 5.51 -9.82 4.08
CA ILE A 24 5.85 -11.18 3.65
C ILE A 24 6.95 -11.78 4.54
N GLU A 25 8.00 -11.01 4.83
CA GLU A 25 9.11 -11.44 5.68
C GLU A 25 8.61 -11.86 7.06
N ARG A 26 7.99 -10.93 7.80
CA ARG A 26 7.56 -11.17 9.17
C ARG A 26 6.44 -12.21 9.26
N TRP A 27 5.53 -12.25 8.28
CA TRP A 27 4.51 -13.30 8.22
C TRP A 27 5.14 -14.68 8.00
N SER A 28 6.14 -14.79 7.11
CA SER A 28 6.84 -16.05 6.84
C SER A 28 7.61 -16.57 8.05
N GLU A 29 8.05 -15.67 8.94
CA GLU A 29 8.68 -15.99 10.22
C GLU A 29 7.67 -16.38 11.32
N GLY A 30 6.36 -16.32 11.03
CA GLY A 30 5.31 -16.63 12.00
C GLY A 30 5.04 -15.51 13.01
N ALA A 31 5.48 -14.28 12.72
CA ALA A 31 5.15 -13.12 13.56
C ALA A 31 3.64 -12.84 13.54
N SER A 32 3.12 -12.39 14.69
CA SER A 32 1.75 -11.91 14.82
C SER A 32 1.75 -10.39 14.99
N GLY A 33 0.99 -9.70 14.15
CA GLY A 33 0.74 -8.26 14.28
C GLY A 33 -0.41 -7.92 15.26
N ILE A 34 -1.00 -8.92 15.91
CA ILE A 34 -2.07 -8.73 16.89
C ILE A 34 -1.49 -8.57 18.28
N GLU A 35 -1.71 -7.39 18.87
CA GLU A 35 -1.28 -7.04 20.21
C GLU A 35 -2.51 -6.60 21.03
N ASN A 36 -2.73 -7.20 22.20
CA ASN A 36 -3.89 -6.92 23.06
C ASN A 36 -5.26 -7.03 22.31
N GLY A 37 -5.35 -7.96 21.34
CA GLY A 37 -6.56 -8.18 20.54
C GLY A 37 -6.76 -7.20 19.38
N LEU A 38 -5.77 -6.33 19.08
CA LEU A 38 -5.84 -5.33 18.03
C LEU A 38 -4.70 -5.49 17.02
N GLY A 39 -5.00 -5.38 15.73
CA GLY A 39 -4.01 -5.29 14.66
C GLY A 39 -3.81 -3.84 14.25
N CYS A 40 -2.89 -3.14 14.91
CA CYS A 40 -2.63 -1.73 14.62
C CYS A 40 -1.39 -1.57 13.73
N CYS A 41 -1.48 -0.79 12.64
CA CYS A 41 -0.33 -0.35 11.85
C CYS A 41 0.47 0.72 12.63
N ARG A 42 1.19 0.30 13.68
CA ARG A 42 1.88 1.20 14.62
C ARG A 42 3.10 1.87 14.01
N GLU A 43 3.78 1.20 13.08
CA GLU A 43 4.96 1.71 12.39
C GLU A 43 4.64 2.79 11.34
N TYR A 44 3.36 3.01 11.01
CA TYR A 44 2.96 3.99 10.01
C TYR A 44 2.91 5.43 10.58
N GLU A 45 3.85 6.27 10.15
CA GLU A 45 3.88 7.71 10.38
C GLU A 45 3.48 8.50 9.10
N PRO A 46 2.33 9.20 9.06
CA PRO A 46 1.85 9.85 7.84
C PRO A 46 2.82 10.84 7.22
N LYS A 47 3.60 11.55 8.03
CA LYS A 47 4.50 12.60 7.54
C LYS A 47 5.71 12.06 6.76
N GLU A 48 5.99 10.76 6.86
CA GLU A 48 7.06 10.11 6.10
C GLU A 48 6.63 9.77 4.67
N HIS A 49 5.32 9.76 4.40
CA HIS A 49 4.76 9.30 3.13
C HIS A 49 3.85 10.31 2.43
N LEU A 50 3.18 11.17 3.20
CA LEU A 50 2.17 12.09 2.69
C LEU A 50 2.56 13.53 3.01
N SER A 51 2.18 14.46 2.14
CA SER A 51 2.26 15.88 2.47
C SER A 51 1.34 16.21 3.65
N ILE A 52 1.64 17.30 4.36
CA ILE A 52 0.82 17.82 5.46
C ILE A 52 -0.65 18.01 5.04
N LYS A 53 -0.88 18.40 3.78
CA LYS A 53 -2.21 18.64 3.24
C LYS A 53 -2.99 17.33 3.02
N GLU A 54 -2.34 16.29 2.51
CA GLU A 54 -2.92 14.96 2.30
C GLU A 54 -3.22 14.29 3.64
N ALA A 55 -2.23 14.23 4.55
CA ALA A 55 -2.39 13.62 5.87
C ALA A 55 -3.51 14.28 6.70
N ARG A 56 -3.76 15.58 6.50
CA ARG A 56 -4.85 16.29 7.20
C ARG A 56 -6.23 16.05 6.59
N ARG A 57 -6.32 15.78 5.28
CA ARG A 57 -7.60 15.70 4.55
C ARG A 57 -8.12 14.27 4.43
N ALA A 58 -7.24 13.28 4.39
CA ALA A 58 -7.58 11.88 4.34
C ALA A 58 -7.79 11.31 5.76
N ASP A 59 -8.81 10.49 5.94
CA ASP A 59 -8.94 9.66 7.14
C ASP A 59 -7.84 8.58 7.18
N ARG A 60 -7.68 7.92 8.33
CA ARG A 60 -6.59 6.95 8.54
C ARG A 60 -6.64 5.78 7.54
N PHE A 61 -7.81 5.29 7.16
CA PHE A 61 -7.92 4.21 6.18
C PHE A 61 -7.46 4.68 4.80
N THR A 62 -7.95 5.84 4.36
CA THR A 62 -7.55 6.44 3.06
C THR A 62 -6.04 6.72 3.03
N GLN A 63 -5.45 7.18 4.13
CA GLN A 63 -4.00 7.34 4.25
C GLN A 63 -3.24 6.03 3.99
N LEU A 64 -3.64 4.94 4.66
CA LEU A 64 -3.02 3.63 4.46
C LEU A 64 -3.16 3.16 3.01
N ALA A 65 -4.35 3.35 2.42
CA ALA A 65 -4.63 2.96 1.04
C ALA A 65 -3.77 3.73 0.02
N MET A 66 -3.62 5.05 0.21
CA MET A 66 -2.77 5.88 -0.66
C MET A 66 -1.31 5.40 -0.63
N VAL A 67 -0.75 5.22 0.56
CA VAL A 67 0.66 4.81 0.70
C VAL A 67 0.89 3.38 0.17
N ALA A 68 -0.04 2.45 0.38
CA ALA A 68 0.05 1.10 -0.18
C ALA A 68 -0.08 1.11 -1.71
N SER A 69 -0.91 1.99 -2.26
CA SER A 69 -1.06 2.15 -3.70
C SER A 69 0.20 2.76 -4.33
N ASP A 70 0.82 3.74 -3.67
CA ASP A 70 2.08 4.34 -4.14
C ASP A 70 3.21 3.31 -4.21
N GLU A 71 3.33 2.43 -3.20
CA GLU A 71 4.25 1.29 -3.23
C GLU A 71 3.98 0.36 -4.42
N ALA A 72 2.71 -0.03 -4.62
CA ALA A 72 2.32 -0.92 -5.71
C ALA A 72 2.59 -0.31 -7.09
N LEU A 73 2.28 0.98 -7.27
CA LEU A 73 2.53 1.71 -8.52
C LEU A 73 4.02 1.86 -8.78
N ALA A 74 4.82 2.17 -7.76
CA ALA A 74 6.27 2.23 -7.89
C ALA A 74 6.86 0.88 -8.32
N GLN A 75 6.45 -0.22 -7.69
CA GLN A 75 6.91 -1.57 -8.07
C GLN A 75 6.48 -1.95 -9.51
N ALA A 76 5.30 -1.51 -9.95
CA ALA A 76 4.83 -1.69 -11.32
C ALA A 76 5.57 -0.80 -12.35
N GLY A 77 6.47 0.08 -11.91
CA GLY A 77 7.19 1.02 -12.77
C GLY A 77 6.37 2.24 -13.18
N TRP A 78 5.32 2.57 -12.42
CA TRP A 78 4.40 3.71 -12.64
C TRP A 78 4.56 4.80 -11.57
N ALA A 79 5.76 4.96 -11.01
CA ALA A 79 6.03 5.98 -9.99
C ALA A 79 5.75 7.41 -10.48
N ASP A 80 6.00 7.68 -11.77
CA ASP A 80 5.72 8.96 -12.43
C ASP A 80 4.35 8.97 -13.14
N GLY A 81 3.50 7.98 -12.85
CA GLY A 81 2.20 7.77 -13.47
C GLY A 81 2.16 6.64 -14.51
N PRO A 82 0.96 6.26 -14.98
CA PRO A 82 0.79 5.21 -15.97
C PRO A 82 1.39 5.59 -17.33
N SER A 83 2.07 4.66 -17.98
CA SER A 83 2.58 4.80 -19.36
C SER A 83 1.50 4.60 -20.44
N VAL A 84 0.23 4.58 -20.02
CA VAL A 84 -0.95 4.34 -20.86
C VAL A 84 -1.95 5.48 -20.72
N ASP A 85 -2.90 5.54 -21.65
CA ASP A 85 -4.03 6.46 -21.58
C ASP A 85 -4.76 6.35 -20.22
N PRO A 86 -4.91 7.45 -19.46
CA PRO A 86 -5.60 7.46 -18.16
C PRO A 86 -7.03 6.90 -18.21
N ASP A 87 -7.76 7.05 -19.32
CA ASP A 87 -9.12 6.51 -19.48
C ASP A 87 -9.13 4.96 -19.53
N ARG A 88 -7.94 4.34 -19.60
CA ARG A 88 -7.74 2.89 -19.54
C ARG A 88 -7.26 2.40 -18.18
N VAL A 89 -7.17 3.27 -17.18
CA VAL A 89 -6.79 2.94 -15.80
C VAL A 89 -7.99 3.09 -14.89
N GLY A 90 -8.25 2.08 -14.06
CA GLY A 90 -9.34 2.08 -13.10
C GLY A 90 -8.84 1.79 -11.69
N CYS A 91 -9.58 2.26 -10.69
CA CYS A 91 -9.40 1.94 -9.28
C CYS A 91 -10.75 1.42 -8.75
N VAL A 92 -10.71 0.35 -7.93
CA VAL A 92 -11.88 -0.34 -7.37
C VAL A 92 -11.75 -0.39 -5.86
#